data_AF-A0A3D4LGI3-F1
#
_entry.id   AF-A0A3D4LGI3-F1
#
_cell.length_a   1.000
_cell.length_b   1.000
_cell.length_c   1.000
_cell.angle_alpha   90.00
_cell.angle_beta   90.00
_cell.angle_gamma   90.00
#
_symmetry.space_group_name_H-M   'P 1'
#
loop_
_entity.id
_entity.type
_entity.pdbx_description
1 polymer ?
#
loop_
_entity_poly.entity_id
_entity_poly.type
_entity_poly.pdbx_seq_one_letter_code
_entity_poly.pdbx_strand_id
1 'polypeptide(L)'
;YLENEEDALNSDIEITVQPPGKKLSKISLLSGGEKALTAIALLFSILKTKPTPFCVLDEIESSLDDLNISRFSQYLKEFSKETQFIVITHRKGTMEYADTLYGATMEEKGVTKLVSLKLSDAEMP
;
A
#
# COMPACT_ATOMS: atom_id res chain seq x y z
N TYR A 1 -3.17 14.16 -19.68
CA TYR A 1 -2.79 15.03 -20.80
C TYR A 1 -2.07 16.22 -20.20
N LEU A 2 -0.97 16.66 -20.78
CA LEU A 2 -0.32 17.90 -20.36
C LEU A 2 -1.06 19.06 -21.04
N GLU A 3 -1.41 20.10 -20.28
CA GLU A 3 -2.01 21.30 -20.87
C GLU A 3 -1.03 22.06 -21.77
N ASN A 4 0.27 22.01 -21.43
CA ASN A 4 1.35 22.55 -22.25
C ASN A 4 2.51 21.56 -22.36
N GLU A 5 2.69 20.96 -23.54
CA GLU A 5 3.79 20.01 -23.80
C GLU A 5 5.18 20.67 -23.78
N GLU A 6 5.26 21.99 -24.04
CA GLU A 6 6.53 22.74 -24.01
C GLU A 6 6.92 23.18 -22.59
N ASP A 7 5.99 23.16 -21.64
CA ASP A 7 6.22 23.52 -20.24
C ASP A 7 5.57 22.51 -19.28
N ALA A 8 6.03 21.26 -19.39
CA ALA A 8 5.54 20.17 -18.56
C ALA A 8 5.80 20.37 -17.06
N LEU A 9 6.82 21.15 -16.68
CA LEU A 9 7.18 21.38 -15.27
C LEU A 9 6.23 22.34 -14.55
N ASN A 10 5.66 23.31 -15.27
CA ASN A 10 4.68 24.24 -14.73
C ASN A 10 3.23 23.85 -15.03
N SER A 11 3.02 22.74 -15.76
CA SER A 11 1.68 22.22 -16.06
C SER A 11 1.06 21.51 -14.85
N ASP A 12 -0.24 21.67 -14.67
CA ASP A 12 -1.00 20.96 -13.64
C ASP A 12 -1.13 19.46 -13.94
N ILE A 13 -1.23 18.66 -12.89
CA ILE A 13 -1.48 17.21 -12.98
C ILE A 13 -2.93 16.94 -12.58
N GLU A 14 -3.79 16.69 -13.57
CA GLU A 14 -5.15 16.19 -13.33
C GLU A 14 -5.19 14.66 -13.35
N ILE A 15 -5.74 14.06 -12.29
CA ILE A 15 -5.93 12.61 -12.19
C ILE A 15 -7.41 12.28 -12.37
N THR A 16 -7.71 11.51 -13.42
CA THR A 16 -9.04 10.97 -13.71
C THR A 16 -9.12 9.49 -13.40
N VAL A 17 -10.20 9.04 -12.76
CA VAL A 17 -10.36 7.65 -12.34
C VAL A 17 -11.70 7.10 -12.79
N GLN A 18 -11.69 5.84 -13.22
CA GLN A 18 -12.90 5.09 -13.53
C GLN A 18 -12.91 3.76 -12.76
N PRO A 19 -13.56 3.71 -11.59
CA PRO A 19 -13.76 2.46 -10.86
C PRO A 19 -14.65 1.47 -11.65
N PRO A 20 -14.55 0.15 -11.40
CA PRO A 20 -15.40 -0.84 -12.03
C PRO A 20 -16.90 -0.51 -11.88
N GLY A 21 -17.62 -0.46 -13.00
CA GLY A 21 -19.05 -0.16 -13.01
C GLY A 21 -19.42 1.31 -12.81
N LYS A 22 -18.45 2.23 -12.69
CA LYS A 22 -18.69 3.67 -12.61
C LYS A 22 -18.24 4.40 -13.88
N LYS A 23 -18.80 5.60 -14.07
CA LYS A 23 -18.32 6.55 -15.09
C LYS A 23 -17.04 7.22 -14.61
N LEU A 24 -16.29 7.74 -15.58
CA LEU A 24 -15.08 8.51 -15.35
C LEU A 24 -15.41 9.74 -14.48
N SER A 25 -14.65 9.93 -13.41
CA SER A 25 -14.91 10.99 -12.42
C SER A 25 -13.61 11.52 -11.81
N LYS A 26 -13.69 12.73 -11.23
CA LYS A 26 -12.58 13.34 -10.48
C LYS A 26 -12.40 12.63 -9.14
N ILE A 27 -11.17 12.59 -8.62
CA ILE A 27 -10.84 11.97 -7.31
C ILE A 27 -11.77 12.46 -6.19
N SER A 28 -12.16 13.74 -6.18
CA SER A 28 -13.02 14.32 -5.15
C SER A 28 -14.36 13.58 -4.97
N LEU A 29 -14.88 12.99 -6.04
CA LEU A 29 -16.17 12.29 -6.08
C LEU A 29 -16.10 10.80 -5.71
N LEU A 30 -14.90 10.26 -5.46
CA LEU A 30 -14.69 8.86 -5.11
C LEU A 30 -15.01 8.58 -3.63
N SER A 31 -15.40 7.35 -3.33
CA SER A 31 -15.53 6.84 -1.95
C SER A 31 -14.18 6.79 -1.24
N GLY A 32 -14.16 6.62 0.10
CA GLY A 32 -12.91 6.50 0.86
C GLY A 32 -12.01 5.35 0.37
N GLY A 33 -12.58 4.16 0.18
CA GLY A 33 -11.85 3.00 -0.36
C GLY A 33 -11.37 3.20 -1.80
N GLU A 34 -12.17 3.85 -2.65
CA GLU A 34 -11.78 4.17 -4.03
C GLU A 34 -10.63 5.19 -4.09
N LYS A 35 -10.65 6.20 -3.22
CA LYS A 35 -9.55 7.16 -3.06
C LYS A 35 -8.28 6.45 -2.61
N ALA A 36 -8.38 5.56 -1.62
CA ALA A 36 -7.24 4.78 -1.13
C ALA A 36 -6.66 3.88 -2.22
N LEU A 37 -7.49 3.11 -2.94
CA LEU A 37 -7.05 2.28 -4.08
C LEU A 37 -6.37 3.11 -5.17
N THR A 38 -6.92 4.29 -5.49
CA THR A 38 -6.33 5.19 -6.48
C THR A 38 -4.94 5.67 -6.03
N ALA A 39 -4.80 6.08 -4.78
CA ALA A 39 -3.53 6.52 -4.22
C ALA A 39 -2.48 5.38 -4.20
N ILE A 40 -2.90 4.18 -3.81
CA ILE A 40 -2.07 2.97 -3.83
C ILE A 40 -1.61 2.66 -5.27
N ALA A 41 -2.52 2.70 -6.24
CA ALA A 41 -2.17 2.47 -7.65
C ALA A 41 -1.16 3.50 -8.18
N LEU A 42 -1.32 4.78 -7.82
CA LEU A 42 -0.38 5.82 -8.18
C LEU A 42 0.99 5.61 -7.52
N LEU A 43 1.01 5.28 -6.22
CA LEU A 43 2.25 4.97 -5.49
C LEU A 43 3.03 3.84 -6.15
N PHE A 44 2.37 2.72 -6.46
CA PHE A 44 3.02 1.60 -7.15
C PHE A 44 3.46 1.95 -8.57
N SER A 45 2.75 2.82 -9.27
CA SER A 45 3.18 3.30 -10.59
C SER A 45 4.48 4.10 -10.50
N ILE A 46 4.64 4.91 -9.44
CA ILE A 46 5.88 5.64 -9.16
C ILE A 46 7.00 4.66 -8.82
N LEU A 47 6.76 3.71 -7.90
CA LEU A 47 7.75 2.71 -7.50
C LEU A 47 8.21 1.84 -8.68
N LYS A 48 7.30 1.48 -9.60
CA LYS A 48 7.65 0.74 -10.83
C LYS A 48 8.54 1.56 -11.78
N THR A 49 8.35 2.88 -11.81
CA THR A 49 9.15 3.77 -12.67
C THR A 49 10.52 4.04 -12.07
N LYS A 50 10.60 4.14 -10.74
CA LYS A 50 11.85 4.37 -10.01
C LYS A 50 11.88 3.45 -8.78
N PRO A 51 12.36 2.21 -8.93
CA PRO A 51 12.46 1.26 -7.83
C PRO A 51 13.33 1.82 -6.72
N THR A 52 12.86 1.73 -5.48
CA THR A 52 13.63 2.09 -4.29
C THR A 52 14.16 0.82 -3.62
N PRO A 53 15.29 0.90 -2.89
CA PRO A 53 15.81 -0.26 -2.17
C PRO A 53 14.84 -0.73 -1.07
N PHE A 54 14.12 0.20 -0.44
CA PHE A 54 13.06 -0.11 0.50
C PHE A 54 11.93 0.94 0.47
N CYS A 55 10.78 0.58 1.02
CA CYS A 55 9.59 1.42 1.16
C CYS A 55 8.90 1.14 2.50
N VAL A 56 8.44 2.19 3.19
CA VAL A 56 7.70 2.09 4.45
C VAL A 56 6.26 2.54 4.22
N LEU A 57 5.31 1.69 4.55
CA LEU A 57 3.87 1.93 4.38
C LEU A 57 3.18 1.87 5.74
N ASP A 58 2.45 2.92 6.11
CA ASP A 58 1.77 3.01 7.40
C ASP A 58 0.25 3.06 7.23
N GLU A 59 -0.41 1.95 7.54
CA GLU A 59 -1.87 1.74 7.51
C GLU A 59 -2.59 2.26 6.24
N ILE A 60 -1.90 2.21 5.10
CA ILE A 60 -2.40 2.79 3.84
C ILE A 60 -3.63 2.05 3.29
N GLU A 61 -3.82 0.80 3.72
CA GLU A 61 -4.94 -0.07 3.34
C GLU A 61 -6.12 -0.02 4.30
N SER A 62 -6.07 0.83 5.35
CA SER A 62 -7.10 0.92 6.41
C SER A 62 -8.53 1.17 5.90
N SER A 63 -8.65 1.83 4.74
CA SER A 63 -9.93 2.14 4.10
C SER A 63 -10.40 1.09 3.09
N LEU A 64 -9.67 -0.02 2.93
CA LEU A 64 -9.98 -1.08 1.97
C LEU A 64 -10.85 -2.18 2.61
N ASP A 65 -11.68 -2.81 1.78
CA ASP A 65 -12.38 -4.05 2.15
C ASP A 65 -11.44 -5.28 2.07
N ASP A 66 -11.89 -6.41 2.62
CA ASP A 66 -11.06 -7.62 2.72
C ASP A 66 -10.62 -8.17 1.34
N LEU A 67 -11.47 -8.03 0.32
CA LEU A 67 -11.14 -8.46 -1.04
C LEU A 67 -9.99 -7.62 -1.61
N ASN A 68 -10.04 -6.30 -1.44
CA ASN A 68 -9.01 -5.40 -1.92
C ASN A 68 -7.74 -5.44 -1.07
N ILE A 69 -7.82 -5.76 0.22
CA ILE A 69 -6.65 -6.05 1.06
C ILE A 69 -5.90 -7.25 0.52
N SER A 70 -6.59 -8.37 0.24
CA SER A 70 -5.96 -9.55 -0.33
C SER A 70 -5.23 -9.24 -1.65
N ARG A 71 -5.85 -8.45 -2.53
CA ARG A 71 -5.22 -7.98 -3.79
C ARG A 71 -3.99 -7.11 -3.53
N PHE A 72 -4.10 -6.16 -2.60
CA PHE A 72 -2.99 -5.29 -2.20
C PHE A 72 -1.80 -6.11 -1.64
N SER A 73 -2.06 -7.05 -0.74
CA SER A 73 -1.06 -7.92 -0.14
C SER A 73 -0.35 -8.79 -1.19
N GLN A 74 -1.12 -9.37 -2.12
CA GLN A 74 -0.54 -10.15 -3.22
C GLN A 74 0.35 -9.28 -4.12
N TYR A 75 -0.07 -8.05 -4.39
CA TYR A 75 0.72 -7.10 -5.19
C TYR A 75 2.02 -6.69 -4.49
N LEU A 76 1.95 -6.39 -3.18
CA LEU A 76 3.12 -6.14 -2.34
C LEU A 76 4.11 -7.31 -2.37
N LYS A 77 3.61 -8.54 -2.28
CA LYS A 77 4.45 -9.75 -2.30
C LYS A 77 5.20 -9.93 -3.62
N GLU A 78 4.59 -9.55 -4.74
CA GLU A 78 5.25 -9.60 -6.04
C GLU A 78 6.35 -8.53 -6.13
N PHE A 79 6.05 -7.30 -5.72
CA PHE A 79 7.01 -6.20 -5.72
C PHE A 79 8.13 -6.38 -4.69
N SER A 80 7.91 -7.18 -3.64
CA SER A 80 8.92 -7.41 -2.61
C SER A 80 10.17 -8.13 -3.12
N LYS A 81 10.10 -8.71 -4.34
CA LYS A 81 11.24 -9.30 -5.04
C LYS A 81 12.28 -8.26 -5.47
N GLU A 82 11.86 -7.02 -5.70
CA GLU A 82 12.72 -5.92 -6.19
C GLU A 82 12.93 -4.82 -5.13
N THR A 83 11.93 -4.59 -4.27
CA THR A 83 11.96 -3.54 -3.24
C THR A 83 11.61 -4.11 -1.88
N GLN A 84 12.38 -3.82 -0.84
CA GLN A 84 12.02 -4.25 0.51
C GLN A 84 10.84 -3.43 1.07
N PHE A 85 9.77 -4.08 1.52
CA PHE A 85 8.64 -3.40 2.15
C PHE A 85 8.63 -3.58 3.66
N ILE A 86 8.43 -2.47 4.37
CA ILE A 86 8.11 -2.45 5.80
C ILE A 86 6.69 -1.91 5.91
N VAL A 87 5.75 -2.76 6.33
CA VAL A 87 4.34 -2.40 6.41
C VAL A 87 3.90 -2.38 7.87
N ILE A 88 3.37 -1.25 8.31
CA ILE A 88 2.72 -1.08 9.60
C ILE A 88 1.23 -1.24 9.37
N THR A 89 0.64 -2.26 10.00
CA THR A 89 -0.75 -2.61 9.79
C THR A 89 -1.30 -3.40 10.97
N HIS A 90 -2.61 -3.27 11.18
CA HIS A 90 -3.40 -4.14 12.04
C HIS A 90 -4.30 -5.10 11.24
N ARG A 91 -4.20 -5.14 9.90
CA ARG A 91 -5.02 -5.96 9.01
C ARG A 91 -4.42 -7.37 8.85
N LYS A 92 -5.17 -8.39 9.31
CA LYS A 92 -4.75 -9.82 9.20
C LYS A 92 -4.43 -10.23 7.76
N GLY A 93 -5.28 -9.84 6.80
CA GLY A 93 -5.06 -10.14 5.38
C GLY A 93 -3.79 -9.51 4.78
N THR A 94 -3.22 -8.46 5.40
CA THR A 94 -1.89 -7.94 5.05
C THR A 94 -0.79 -8.74 5.73
N MET A 95 -0.95 -9.02 7.03
CA MET A 95 0.01 -9.78 7.83
C MET A 95 0.26 -11.19 7.29
N GLU A 96 -0.76 -11.86 6.76
CA GLU A 96 -0.68 -13.23 6.24
C GLU A 96 0.30 -13.39 5.05
N TYR A 97 0.58 -12.32 4.31
CA TYR A 97 1.47 -12.35 3.15
C TYR A 97 2.90 -11.89 3.47
N ALA A 98 3.15 -11.46 4.73
CA ALA A 98 4.46 -11.01 5.15
C ALA A 98 5.47 -12.17 5.24
N ASP A 99 6.76 -11.86 5.10
CA ASP A 99 7.84 -12.83 5.35
C ASP A 99 8.18 -12.93 6.84
N THR A 100 8.09 -11.81 7.54
CA THR A 100 8.40 -11.70 8.98
C THR A 100 7.46 -10.68 9.60
N LEU A 101 6.90 -11.03 10.75
CA LEU A 101 6.06 -10.17 11.56
C LEU A 101 6.85 -9.64 12.74
N TYR A 102 6.77 -8.34 12.98
CA TYR A 102 7.30 -7.68 14.17
C TYR A 102 6.12 -7.15 15.00
N GLY A 103 5.86 -7.79 16.12
CA GLY A 103 4.88 -7.33 17.11
C GLY A 103 5.51 -6.34 18.07
N ALA A 104 4.94 -5.14 18.16
CA ALA A 104 5.29 -4.15 19.18
C ALA A 104 4.34 -4.29 20.38
N THR A 105 4.89 -4.58 21.56
CA THR A 105 4.15 -4.73 22.81
C THR A 105 4.66 -3.72 23.85
N MET A 106 3.85 -3.46 24.88
CA MET A 106 4.25 -2.63 26.02
C MET A 106 3.98 -3.40 27.30
N GLU A 107 4.95 -4.20 27.74
CA GLU A 107 4.90 -4.90 29.03
C GLU A 107 5.01 -3.91 30.19
N GLU A 108 5.85 -2.88 30.03
CA GLU A 108 6.03 -1.78 30.96
C GLU A 108 5.51 -0.47 30.36
N LYS A 109 4.92 0.39 31.18
CA LYS A 109 4.34 1.65 30.72
C LYS A 109 5.43 2.56 30.15
N GLY A 110 5.31 2.88 28.86
CA GLY A 110 6.25 3.75 28.15
C GLY A 110 7.47 3.04 27.56
N VAL A 111 7.59 1.71 27.70
CA VAL A 111 8.69 0.92 27.12
C VAL A 111 8.13 -0.05 26.08
N THR A 112 8.45 0.20 24.81
CA THR A 112 8.10 -0.72 23.73
C THR A 112 9.09 -1.87 23.67
N LYS A 113 8.57 -3.10 23.62
CA LYS A 113 9.32 -4.33 23.39
C LYS A 113 8.91 -4.90 22.04
N LEU A 114 9.88 -5.37 21.26
CA LEU A 114 9.65 -5.98 19.96
C LEU A 114 9.75 -7.50 20.06
N VAL A 115 8.81 -8.18 19.44
CA VAL A 115 8.81 -9.64 19.26
C VAL A 115 8.76 -9.92 17.76
N SER A 116 9.62 -10.80 17.26
CA SER A 116 9.67 -11.16 15.84
C SER A 116 9.25 -12.60 15.61
N LEU A 117 8.49 -12.85 14.55
CA LEU A 117 8.11 -14.17 14.07
C LEU A 117 8.39 -14.25 12.56
N LYS A 118 9.15 -15.27 12.13
CA LYS A 118 9.33 -15.55 10.71
C LYS A 118 8.25 -16.53 10.25
N LEU A 119 7.44 -16.14 9.28
CA LEU A 119 6.27 -16.93 8.86
C LEU A 119 6.65 -18.21 8.11
N SER A 120 7.85 -18.30 7.54
CA SER A 120 8.37 -19.54 6.93
C SER A 120 8.64 -20.66 7.94
N ASP A 121 8.83 -20.32 9.21
CA ASP A 121 9.25 -21.24 10.26
C ASP A 121 8.06 -21.65 11.15
N ALA A 122 6.88 -21.07 10.89
CA ALA A 122 5.63 -21.49 11.50
C ALA A 122 5.09 -22.70 10.73
N GLU A 123 5.25 -23.91 11.28
CA GLU A 123 4.44 -25.05 10.85
C GLU A 123 2.97 -24.62 10.96
N MET A 124 2.24 -24.67 9.85
CA MET A 124 0.79 -24.53 9.91
C MET A 124 0.24 -25.71 10.72
N PRO A 125 -0.52 -25.46 11.80
CA PRO A 125 -1.16 -26.51 12.56
C PRO A 125 -2.20 -27.29 11.74
#